data_AF-A0A0Q9N5E3-F1
#
_entry.id   AF-A0A0Q9N5E3-F1
#
_cell.length_a   1.000
_cell.length_b   1.000
_cell.length_c   1.000
_cell.angle_alpha   90.00
_cell.angle_beta   90.00
_cell.angle_gamma   90.00
#
_symmetry.space_group_name_H-M   'P 1'
#
loop_
_entity.id
_entity.type
_entity.pdbx_description
1 polymer ?
#
loop_
_entity_poly.entity_id
_entity_poly.type
_entity_poly.pdbx_seq_one_letter_code
_entity_poly.pdbx_strand_id
1 'polypeptide(L)'
;MNGDYKGNPIVLIKSSGKQLVTNEVPGQILDGNTMVPISVLRQLGASVTWDPNTYSVDVKIPTSDNSQNVDFFQVIKGFNETAKQYNASNIQLVYNNIGTYISADLNINGTSQDTTNIMLTSSFVAKSPAIQIFIHVYKNNVYLGVYDIRKTDVEKFINNSLPTEDFIKSWIWTSNTSTPQPISTNTSTTTTTTTTTTTNTPTTNQAKVKGPLTLYSSDGKKYLGILTADKYGLDSVFNEYGTYGSKYGLNSIWNEYGDYGSKYSLKSAFNDYTTTPPIILDGDGNICGYLTTNTTIKGGISPVGLYSFLKNEGY
;
A
#
# COMPACT_ATOMS: atom_id res chain seq x y z
N MET A 1 27.88 23.40 1.90
CA MET A 1 27.83 21.93 2.10
C MET A 1 26.40 21.54 2.39
N ASN A 2 25.94 20.38 1.92
CA ASN A 2 24.53 19.95 2.02
C ASN A 2 24.21 19.25 3.36
N GLY A 3 24.95 19.60 4.41
CA GLY A 3 24.98 18.88 5.69
C GLY A 3 25.95 17.71 5.71
N ASP A 4 25.94 16.99 6.83
CA ASP A 4 26.75 15.81 7.08
C ASP A 4 25.85 14.64 7.50
N TYR A 5 26.22 13.42 7.09
CA TYR A 5 25.59 12.18 7.52
C TYR A 5 26.66 11.32 8.19
N LYS A 6 26.51 11.11 9.51
CA LYS A 6 27.48 10.36 10.34
C LYS A 6 28.93 10.88 10.21
N GLY A 7 29.09 12.20 10.11
CA GLY A 7 30.40 12.87 9.99
C GLY A 7 30.95 12.96 8.56
N ASN A 8 30.22 12.44 7.58
CA ASN A 8 30.60 12.50 6.17
C ASN A 8 29.78 13.58 5.41
N PRO A 9 30.43 14.45 4.61
CA PRO A 9 29.72 15.45 3.81
C PRO A 9 28.66 14.86 2.88
N ILE A 10 27.46 15.42 2.88
CA ILE A 10 26.35 14.96 2.03
C ILE A 10 26.51 15.43 0.58
N VAL A 11 26.36 14.49 -0.34
CA VAL A 11 26.38 14.67 -1.80
C VAL A 11 24.95 14.58 -2.33
N LEU A 12 24.51 15.63 -3.03
CA LEU A 12 23.23 15.60 -3.76
C LEU A 12 23.40 14.79 -5.04
N ILE A 13 22.50 13.83 -5.24
CA ILE A 13 22.52 12.99 -6.42
C ILE A 13 21.48 13.53 -7.40
N LYS A 14 21.88 13.73 -8.65
CA LYS A 14 21.02 14.25 -9.71
C LYS A 14 21.10 13.36 -10.95
N SER A 15 19.99 13.26 -11.68
CA SER A 15 19.94 12.71 -13.03
C SER A 15 19.28 13.73 -13.94
N SER A 16 19.91 14.04 -15.08
CA SER A 16 19.44 15.06 -16.03
C SER A 16 19.09 16.41 -15.37
N GLY A 17 19.90 16.82 -14.38
CA GLY A 17 19.69 18.07 -13.63
C GLY A 17 18.63 18.01 -12.53
N LYS A 18 17.80 16.97 -12.46
CA LYS A 18 16.79 16.77 -11.41
C LYS A 18 17.37 15.94 -10.25
N GLN A 19 17.14 16.39 -9.03
CA GLN A 19 17.58 15.68 -7.83
C GLN A 19 16.81 14.36 -7.65
N LEU A 20 17.56 13.28 -7.41
CA LEU A 20 17.02 11.96 -7.06
C LEU A 20 16.77 11.88 -5.56
N VAL A 21 15.77 11.09 -5.17
CA VAL A 21 15.39 10.94 -3.76
C VAL A 21 16.33 9.95 -3.08
N THR A 22 16.89 10.31 -1.94
CA THR A 22 17.61 9.38 -1.08
C THR A 22 16.81 9.19 0.21
N ASN A 23 16.58 7.94 0.62
CA ASN A 23 15.88 7.62 1.87
C ASN A 23 16.84 7.75 3.07
N GLU A 24 16.88 6.73 3.92
CA GLU A 24 17.61 6.70 5.21
C GLU A 24 19.13 6.94 5.10
N VAL A 25 19.71 6.75 3.92
CA VAL A 25 21.13 6.98 3.65
C VAL A 25 21.25 7.92 2.46
N PRO A 26 21.82 9.14 2.63
CA PRO A 26 22.10 10.05 1.52
C PRO A 26 23.37 9.65 0.76
N GLY A 27 23.62 10.28 -0.39
CA GLY A 27 24.96 10.31 -0.98
C GLY A 27 25.92 10.98 -0.02
N GLN A 28 27.14 10.46 0.12
CA GLN A 28 28.11 10.97 1.08
C GLN A 28 29.55 10.86 0.57
N ILE A 29 30.44 11.71 1.06
CA ILE A 29 31.89 11.55 0.87
C ILE A 29 32.44 10.69 2.00
N LEU A 30 32.89 9.48 1.70
CA LEU A 30 33.55 8.57 2.64
C LEU A 30 35.00 8.35 2.19
N ASP A 31 35.96 8.67 3.06
CA ASP A 31 37.40 8.54 2.78
C ASP A 31 37.83 9.21 1.46
N GLY A 32 37.27 10.39 1.17
CA GLY A 32 37.53 11.15 -0.06
C GLY A 32 36.79 10.65 -1.30
N ASN A 33 36.06 9.54 -1.20
CA ASN A 33 35.29 8.95 -2.31
C ASN A 33 33.80 9.27 -2.20
N THR A 34 33.16 9.53 -3.34
CA THR A 34 31.71 9.71 -3.38
C THR A 34 31.02 8.35 -3.31
N MET A 35 30.27 8.11 -2.24
CA MET A 35 29.45 6.93 -2.04
C MET A 35 27.99 7.27 -2.34
N VAL A 36 27.40 6.53 -3.28
CA VAL A 36 25.99 6.69 -3.69
C VAL A 36 25.19 5.48 -3.21
N PRO A 37 24.05 5.67 -2.51
CA PRO A 37 23.19 4.57 -2.14
C PRO A 37 22.68 3.84 -3.39
N ILE A 38 22.91 2.54 -3.45
CA ILE A 38 22.53 1.71 -4.61
C ILE A 38 21.01 1.70 -4.86
N SER A 39 20.20 2.01 -3.84
CA SER A 39 18.75 2.19 -3.95
C SER A 39 18.36 3.30 -4.92
N VAL A 40 19.23 4.28 -5.15
CA VAL A 40 18.99 5.38 -6.09
C VAL A 40 18.98 4.89 -7.54
N LEU A 41 19.73 3.83 -7.87
CA LEU A 41 19.73 3.25 -9.21
C LEU A 41 18.36 2.68 -9.60
N ARG A 42 17.54 2.26 -8.62
CA ARG A 42 16.17 1.81 -8.87
C ARG A 42 15.29 2.91 -9.46
N GLN A 43 15.54 4.17 -9.10
CA GLN A 43 14.84 5.33 -9.69
C GLN A 43 15.24 5.57 -11.15
N LEU A 44 16.36 5.00 -11.58
CA LEU A 44 16.85 5.03 -12.96
C LEU A 44 16.47 3.76 -13.73
N GLY A 45 15.59 2.93 -13.17
CA GLY A 45 15.10 1.70 -13.81
C GLY A 45 16.04 0.49 -13.66
N ALA A 46 17.15 0.61 -12.94
CA ALA A 46 18.03 -0.53 -12.68
C ALA A 46 17.36 -1.54 -11.74
N SER A 47 17.47 -2.84 -12.06
CA SER A 47 17.18 -3.89 -11.10
C SER A 47 18.41 -4.10 -10.21
N VAL A 48 18.19 -4.13 -8.90
CA VAL A 48 19.25 -4.34 -7.90
C VAL A 48 18.85 -5.52 -7.03
N THR A 49 19.69 -6.55 -6.97
CA THR A 49 19.44 -7.78 -6.21
C THR A 49 20.58 -8.00 -5.23
N TRP A 50 20.26 -8.10 -3.94
CA TRP A 50 21.22 -8.44 -2.89
C TRP A 50 21.22 -9.94 -2.67
N ASP A 51 22.40 -10.57 -2.74
CA ASP A 51 22.61 -11.95 -2.35
C ASP A 51 23.42 -12.02 -1.04
N PRO A 52 22.77 -12.38 0.09
CA PRO A 52 23.45 -12.45 1.38
C PRO A 52 24.45 -13.62 1.47
N ASN A 53 24.32 -14.67 0.64
CA ASN A 53 25.19 -15.84 0.72
C ASN A 53 26.56 -15.57 0.09
N THR A 54 26.60 -14.77 -0.97
CA THR A 54 27.83 -14.37 -1.66
C THR A 54 28.29 -12.97 -1.28
N TYR A 55 27.52 -12.27 -0.44
CA TYR A 55 27.75 -10.88 -0.05
C TYR A 55 27.90 -9.95 -1.26
N SER A 56 27.10 -10.22 -2.30
CA SER A 56 27.19 -9.55 -3.59
C SER A 56 25.90 -8.80 -3.93
N VAL A 57 26.05 -7.72 -4.70
CA VAL A 57 24.91 -7.03 -5.31
C VAL A 57 25.01 -7.21 -6.81
N ASP A 58 23.97 -7.77 -7.42
CA ASP A 58 23.80 -7.79 -8.86
C ASP A 58 22.99 -6.57 -9.30
N VAL A 59 23.51 -5.85 -10.29
CA VAL A 59 22.87 -4.66 -10.87
C VAL A 59 22.67 -4.91 -12.35
N LYS A 60 21.42 -4.90 -12.79
CA LYS A 60 21.08 -4.94 -14.21
C LYS A 60 20.46 -3.61 -14.60
N ILE A 61 21.14 -2.91 -15.49
CA ILE A 61 20.60 -1.72 -16.14
C ILE A 61 19.72 -2.23 -17.30
N PRO A 62 18.50 -1.69 -17.49
CA PRO A 62 17.73 -2.01 -18.67
C PRO A 62 18.53 -1.64 -19.91
N THR A 63 18.99 -2.63 -20.66
CA THR A 63 19.63 -2.43 -21.95
C THR A 63 18.54 -2.09 -22.95
N SER A 64 18.52 -0.84 -23.41
CA SER A 64 17.79 -0.47 -24.62
C SER A 64 18.49 -1.14 -25.79
N ASP A 65 17.92 -2.23 -26.29
CA ASP A 65 18.15 -2.58 -27.67
C ASP A 65 17.58 -1.41 -28.49
N ASN A 66 18.48 -0.67 -29.14
CA ASN A 66 18.32 0.63 -29.83
C ASN A 66 18.27 1.89 -28.96
N SER A 67 19.46 2.48 -28.76
CA SER A 67 19.79 3.91 -28.90
C SER A 67 18.63 4.93 -28.85
N GLN A 68 18.01 5.10 -27.68
CA GLN A 68 17.59 6.38 -27.11
C GLN A 68 17.43 6.18 -25.59
N ASN A 69 17.96 7.09 -24.77
CA ASN A 69 17.63 7.18 -23.34
C ASN A 69 16.11 7.38 -23.22
N VAL A 70 15.35 6.33 -22.91
CA VAL A 70 13.90 6.44 -22.73
C VAL A 70 13.64 7.10 -21.38
N ASP A 71 13.35 8.40 -21.38
CA ASP A 71 12.86 9.09 -20.19
C ASP A 71 11.46 8.57 -19.84
N PHE A 72 11.43 7.57 -18.96
CA PHE A 72 10.19 6.90 -18.58
C PHE A 72 9.20 7.84 -17.89
N PHE A 73 9.67 8.97 -17.34
CA PHE A 73 8.79 10.02 -16.81
C PHE A 73 7.98 10.69 -17.94
N GLN A 74 8.59 10.92 -19.11
CA GLN A 74 7.88 11.42 -20.29
C GLN A 74 6.92 10.36 -20.86
N VAL A 75 7.30 9.08 -20.79
CA VAL A 75 6.44 7.97 -21.20
C VAL A 75 5.15 7.93 -20.35
N ILE A 76 5.27 7.98 -19.02
CA ILE A 76 4.10 8.01 -18.12
C ILE A 76 3.26 9.27 -18.30
N LYS A 77 3.89 10.43 -18.56
CA LYS A 77 3.16 11.66 -18.90
C LYS A 77 2.37 11.48 -20.19
N GLY A 78 2.97 10.91 -21.22
CA GLY A 78 2.31 10.58 -22.49
C GLY A 78 1.17 9.57 -22.32
N PHE A 79 1.32 8.59 -21.42
CA PHE A 79 0.25 7.64 -21.09
C PHE A 79 -0.94 8.36 -20.46
N ASN A 80 -0.72 9.21 -19.46
CA ASN A 80 -1.79 9.97 -18.82
C ASN A 80 -2.51 10.91 -19.81
N GLU A 81 -1.83 11.51 -20.77
CA GLU A 81 -2.48 12.30 -21.83
C GLU A 81 -3.32 11.42 -22.77
N THR A 82 -2.80 10.27 -23.17
CA THR A 82 -3.52 9.31 -24.03
C THR A 82 -4.74 8.72 -23.31
N ALA A 83 -4.62 8.42 -22.03
CA ALA A 83 -5.63 7.77 -21.20
C ALA A 83 -6.93 8.56 -21.06
N LYS A 84 -6.86 9.89 -21.18
CA LYS A 84 -8.03 10.78 -21.16
C LYS A 84 -9.06 10.43 -22.23
N GLN A 85 -8.61 9.90 -23.38
CA GLN A 85 -9.50 9.48 -24.47
C GLN A 85 -10.38 8.29 -24.09
N TYR A 86 -10.02 7.56 -23.04
CA TYR A 86 -10.67 6.33 -22.58
C TYR A 86 -11.21 6.47 -21.16
N ASN A 87 -11.41 7.69 -20.66
CA ASN A 87 -11.81 7.98 -19.27
C ASN A 87 -10.87 7.40 -18.20
N ALA A 88 -9.61 7.14 -18.56
CA ALA A 88 -8.57 6.68 -17.66
C ALA A 88 -7.66 7.83 -17.22
N SER A 89 -7.07 7.70 -16.05
CA SER A 89 -6.22 8.71 -15.43
C SER A 89 -5.29 8.09 -14.39
N ASN A 90 -4.44 8.92 -13.77
CA ASN A 90 -3.56 8.52 -12.67
C ASN A 90 -2.72 7.27 -12.99
N ILE A 91 -2.18 7.21 -14.21
CA ILE A 91 -1.33 6.10 -14.61
C ILE A 91 0.02 6.26 -13.91
N GLN A 92 0.41 5.24 -13.16
CA GLN A 92 1.63 5.21 -12.37
C GLN A 92 2.37 3.90 -12.59
N LEU A 93 3.70 3.95 -12.54
CA LEU A 93 4.54 2.77 -12.43
C LEU A 93 4.86 2.54 -10.95
N VAL A 94 4.41 1.42 -10.42
CA VAL A 94 4.55 1.09 -9.00
C VAL A 94 5.48 -0.10 -8.84
N TYR A 95 6.40 0.00 -7.88
CA TYR A 95 7.40 -1.02 -7.60
C TYR A 95 7.12 -1.62 -6.22
N ASN A 96 6.99 -2.95 -6.15
CA ASN A 96 6.94 -3.68 -4.88
C ASN A 96 7.96 -4.84 -4.86
N ASN A 97 7.94 -5.63 -3.81
CA ASN A 97 8.82 -6.78 -3.61
C ASN A 97 8.50 -8.00 -4.49
N ILE A 98 7.36 -8.00 -5.19
CA ILE A 98 6.90 -9.10 -6.07
C ILE A 98 7.13 -8.74 -7.55
N GLY A 99 7.23 -7.46 -7.88
CA GLY A 99 7.50 -7.00 -9.23
C GLY A 99 7.12 -5.55 -9.45
N THR A 100 7.23 -5.11 -10.69
CA THR A 100 6.78 -3.80 -11.12
C THR A 100 5.39 -3.94 -11.75
N TYR A 101 4.44 -3.08 -11.41
CA TYR A 101 3.10 -3.06 -12.01
C TYR A 101 2.71 -1.64 -12.44
N ILE A 102 1.77 -1.53 -13.38
CA ILE A 102 1.09 -0.26 -13.66
C ILE A 102 -0.16 -0.17 -12.76
N SER A 103 -0.40 0.99 -12.15
CA SER A 103 -1.69 1.32 -11.56
C SER A 103 -2.36 2.39 -12.43
N ALA A 104 -3.66 2.30 -12.64
CA ALA A 104 -4.45 3.28 -13.38
C ALA A 104 -5.86 3.39 -12.77
N ASP A 105 -6.43 4.58 -12.80
CA ASP A 105 -7.84 4.82 -12.45
C ASP A 105 -8.67 4.92 -13.73
N LEU A 106 -9.87 4.34 -13.74
CA LEU A 106 -10.81 4.36 -14.86
C LEU A 106 -12.22 4.75 -14.38
N ASN A 107 -12.80 5.78 -14.98
CA ASN A 107 -14.19 6.17 -14.74
C ASN A 107 -15.12 5.53 -15.79
N ILE A 108 -16.08 4.73 -15.33
CA ILE A 108 -17.01 4.00 -16.19
C ILE A 108 -18.41 4.60 -16.20
N ASN A 109 -19.13 4.39 -17.31
CA ASN A 109 -20.48 4.91 -17.53
C ASN A 109 -21.58 3.82 -17.43
N GLY A 110 -21.21 2.55 -17.31
CA GLY A 110 -22.11 1.39 -17.38
C GLY A 110 -22.50 0.99 -18.80
N THR A 111 -21.61 1.19 -19.78
CA THR A 111 -21.86 0.92 -21.22
C THR A 111 -20.85 -0.08 -21.78
N SER A 112 -21.11 -0.65 -22.95
CA SER A 112 -20.15 -1.53 -23.64
C SER A 112 -18.80 -0.85 -23.93
N GLN A 113 -18.78 0.48 -24.03
CA GLN A 113 -17.56 1.27 -24.19
C GLN A 113 -16.59 1.13 -23.00
N ASP A 114 -17.10 0.82 -21.80
CA ASP A 114 -16.24 0.67 -20.62
C ASP A 114 -15.30 -0.54 -20.75
N THR A 115 -15.78 -1.65 -21.32
CA THR A 115 -14.95 -2.82 -21.62
C THR A 115 -13.86 -2.47 -22.63
N THR A 116 -14.19 -1.69 -23.66
CA THR A 116 -13.21 -1.16 -24.61
C THR A 116 -12.19 -0.26 -23.93
N ASN A 117 -12.62 0.59 -23.00
CA ASN A 117 -11.73 1.48 -22.26
C ASN A 117 -10.79 0.73 -21.32
N ILE A 118 -11.25 -0.35 -20.66
CA ILE A 118 -10.40 -1.24 -19.86
C ILE A 118 -9.33 -1.89 -20.75
N MET A 119 -9.73 -2.41 -21.90
CA MET A 119 -8.83 -3.02 -22.88
C MET A 119 -7.77 -2.03 -23.37
N LEU A 120 -8.16 -0.82 -23.76
CA LEU A 120 -7.24 0.23 -24.21
C LEU A 120 -6.32 0.70 -23.10
N THR A 121 -6.82 0.85 -21.87
CA THR A 121 -6.01 1.19 -20.70
C THR A 121 -5.00 0.08 -20.38
N SER A 122 -5.38 -1.18 -20.53
CA SER A 122 -4.47 -2.30 -20.28
C SER A 122 -3.22 -2.28 -21.17
N SER A 123 -3.32 -1.70 -22.38
CA SER A 123 -2.22 -1.62 -23.35
C SER A 123 -0.99 -0.86 -22.84
N PHE A 124 -1.14 0.02 -21.84
CA PHE A 124 -0.01 0.76 -21.26
C PHE A 124 1.04 -0.16 -20.63
N VAL A 125 0.62 -1.33 -20.13
CA VAL A 125 1.55 -2.29 -19.53
C VAL A 125 2.54 -2.85 -20.57
N ALA A 126 2.10 -3.05 -21.82
CA ALA A 126 2.94 -3.60 -22.88
C ALA A 126 4.11 -2.67 -23.24
N LYS A 127 3.91 -1.35 -23.10
CA LYS A 127 4.91 -0.31 -23.36
C LYS A 127 5.72 0.05 -22.10
N SER A 128 5.67 -0.77 -21.06
CA SER A 128 6.28 -0.51 -19.76
C SER A 128 7.12 -1.70 -19.28
N PRO A 129 7.98 -1.53 -18.26
CA PRO A 129 8.70 -2.63 -17.63
C PRO A 129 7.81 -3.44 -16.66
N ALA A 130 6.56 -3.05 -16.43
CA ALA A 130 5.66 -3.74 -15.52
C ALA A 130 5.27 -5.14 -16.02
N ILE A 131 4.99 -6.06 -15.10
CA ILE A 131 4.54 -7.43 -15.40
C ILE A 131 3.01 -7.55 -15.47
N GLN A 132 2.29 -6.59 -14.90
CA GLN A 132 0.83 -6.51 -14.91
C GLN A 132 0.33 -5.08 -14.68
N ILE A 133 -0.96 -4.86 -14.92
CA ILE A 133 -1.65 -3.60 -14.66
C ILE A 133 -2.88 -3.82 -13.78
N PHE A 134 -3.03 -2.96 -12.78
CA PHE A 134 -4.22 -2.83 -11.96
C PHE A 134 -5.03 -1.61 -12.41
N ILE A 135 -6.26 -1.83 -12.85
CA ILE A 135 -7.18 -0.77 -13.29
C ILE A 135 -8.27 -0.62 -12.23
N HIS A 136 -8.18 0.43 -11.43
CA HIS A 136 -9.13 0.80 -10.39
C HIS A 136 -10.35 1.46 -11.06
N VAL A 137 -11.52 0.88 -10.86
CA VAL A 137 -12.75 1.28 -11.56
C VAL A 137 -13.62 2.13 -10.64
N TYR A 138 -14.06 3.27 -11.15
CA TYR A 138 -14.93 4.21 -10.46
C TYR A 138 -16.18 4.50 -11.29
N LYS A 139 -17.30 4.77 -10.62
CA LYS A 139 -18.51 5.31 -11.25
C LYS A 139 -19.04 6.43 -10.38
N ASN A 140 -19.19 7.63 -10.95
CA ASN A 140 -19.61 8.83 -10.21
C ASN A 140 -18.75 9.06 -8.95
N ASN A 141 -17.43 8.93 -9.07
CA ASN A 141 -16.45 8.97 -7.97
C ASN A 141 -16.57 7.88 -6.89
N VAL A 142 -17.44 6.88 -7.08
CA VAL A 142 -17.54 5.72 -6.20
C VAL A 142 -16.64 4.61 -6.72
N TYR A 143 -15.70 4.15 -5.88
CA TYR A 143 -14.83 3.02 -6.21
C TYR A 143 -15.63 1.71 -6.26
N LEU A 144 -15.58 1.00 -7.39
CA LEU A 144 -16.33 -0.22 -7.62
C LEU A 144 -15.48 -1.49 -7.49
N GLY A 145 -14.16 -1.39 -7.64
CA GLY A 145 -13.26 -2.54 -7.64
C GLY A 145 -12.08 -2.35 -8.58
N VAL A 146 -11.32 -3.42 -8.81
CA VAL A 146 -10.10 -3.40 -9.62
C VAL A 146 -10.03 -4.59 -10.56
N TYR A 147 -9.57 -4.34 -11.78
CA TYR A 147 -9.13 -5.39 -12.71
C TYR A 147 -7.62 -5.58 -12.60
N ASP A 148 -7.18 -6.82 -12.39
CA ASP A 148 -5.78 -7.25 -12.58
C ASP A 148 -5.64 -7.93 -13.94
N ILE A 149 -4.74 -7.38 -14.77
CA ILE A 149 -4.50 -7.85 -16.14
C ILE A 149 -2.99 -8.02 -16.36
N ARG A 150 -2.57 -9.24 -16.70
CA ARG A 150 -1.15 -9.57 -16.89
C ARG A 150 -0.62 -9.06 -18.23
N LYS A 151 0.61 -8.56 -18.24
CA LYS A 151 1.29 -8.09 -19.47
C LYS A 151 1.35 -9.17 -20.54
N THR A 152 1.60 -10.41 -20.15
CA THR A 152 1.67 -11.54 -21.09
C THR A 152 0.37 -11.75 -21.86
N ASP A 153 -0.77 -11.48 -21.24
CA ASP A 153 -2.08 -11.66 -21.87
C ASP A 153 -2.41 -10.45 -22.77
N VAL A 154 -2.02 -9.24 -22.35
CA VAL A 154 -2.09 -8.00 -23.17
C VAL A 154 -1.24 -8.12 -24.43
N GLU A 155 0.00 -8.59 -24.31
CA GLU A 155 0.92 -8.75 -25.46
C GLU A 155 0.39 -9.77 -26.47
N LYS A 156 -0.14 -10.91 -26.00
CA LYS A 156 -0.79 -11.88 -26.90
C LYS A 156 -2.00 -11.28 -27.59
N PHE A 157 -2.81 -10.49 -26.88
CA PHE A 157 -3.96 -9.79 -27.47
C PHE A 157 -3.54 -8.78 -28.54
N ILE A 158 -2.57 -7.90 -28.26
CA ILE A 158 -2.04 -6.91 -29.22
C ILE A 158 -1.46 -7.59 -30.47
N ASN A 159 -0.81 -8.74 -30.30
CA ASN A 159 -0.24 -9.52 -31.40
C ASN A 159 -1.23 -10.49 -32.06
N ASN A 160 -2.54 -10.32 -31.83
CA ASN A 160 -3.61 -11.17 -32.38
C ASN A 160 -3.46 -12.68 -32.10
N SER A 161 -2.71 -13.03 -31.06
CA SER A 161 -2.46 -14.42 -30.62
C SER A 161 -3.39 -14.86 -29.48
N LEU A 162 -4.23 -13.95 -28.97
CA LEU A 162 -5.28 -14.23 -27.99
C LEU A 162 -6.57 -13.53 -28.46
N PRO A 163 -7.66 -14.26 -28.77
CA PRO A 163 -8.93 -13.67 -29.16
C PRO A 163 -9.52 -12.76 -28.07
N THR A 164 -10.30 -11.75 -28.47
CA THR A 164 -10.87 -10.75 -27.54
C THR A 164 -11.64 -11.36 -26.37
N GLU A 165 -12.47 -12.37 -26.61
CA GLU A 165 -13.24 -13.03 -25.54
C GLU A 165 -12.33 -13.72 -24.51
N ASP A 166 -11.29 -14.41 -24.99
CA ASP A 166 -10.35 -15.12 -24.12
C ASP A 166 -9.43 -14.14 -23.38
N PHE A 167 -9.11 -13.01 -24.01
CA PHE A 167 -8.44 -11.90 -23.33
C PHE A 167 -9.30 -11.35 -22.19
N ILE A 168 -10.59 -11.06 -22.43
CA ILE A 168 -11.49 -10.56 -21.36
C ILE A 168 -11.63 -11.58 -20.23
N LYS A 169 -11.72 -12.88 -20.53
CA LYS A 169 -11.78 -13.95 -19.51
C LYS A 169 -10.50 -14.06 -18.67
N SER A 170 -9.36 -13.59 -19.17
CA SER A 170 -8.09 -13.60 -18.43
C SER A 170 -8.03 -12.53 -17.34
N TRP A 171 -8.91 -11.53 -17.37
CA TRP A 171 -8.93 -10.44 -16.40
C TRP A 171 -9.47 -10.92 -15.06
N ILE A 172 -8.79 -10.56 -13.98
CA ILE A 172 -9.25 -10.89 -12.63
C ILE A 172 -9.94 -9.66 -12.06
N TRP A 173 -11.25 -9.74 -11.84
CA TRP A 173 -12.03 -8.69 -11.21
C TRP A 173 -12.13 -8.90 -9.70
N THR A 174 -11.85 -7.85 -8.93
CA THR A 174 -12.10 -7.80 -7.49
C THR A 174 -13.05 -6.65 -7.18
N SER A 175 -14.32 -6.94 -6.85
CA SER A 175 -15.34 -5.94 -6.52
C SER A 175 -15.16 -5.33 -5.13
N ASN A 176 -15.53 -4.07 -4.99
CA ASN A 176 -15.82 -3.40 -3.72
C ASN A 176 -17.28 -3.65 -3.33
N THR A 177 -17.57 -4.72 -2.57
CA THR A 177 -18.94 -5.07 -2.15
C THR A 177 -19.38 -4.28 -0.93
N SER A 178 -19.77 -3.02 -1.15
CA SER A 178 -20.57 -2.25 -0.19
C SER A 178 -21.97 -1.93 -0.76
N THR A 179 -22.83 -2.95 -0.84
CA THR A 179 -24.28 -2.74 -0.98
C THR A 179 -25.01 -3.44 0.18
N PRO A 180 -25.81 -2.74 1.00
CA PRO A 180 -26.75 -3.38 1.91
C PRO A 180 -27.78 -4.14 1.07
N GLN A 181 -27.86 -5.46 1.22
CA GLN A 181 -28.93 -6.24 0.61
C GLN A 181 -30.26 -5.86 1.27
N PRO A 182 -31.35 -5.64 0.50
CA PRO A 182 -32.68 -5.55 1.07
C PRO A 182 -33.06 -6.91 1.67
N ILE A 183 -33.69 -6.87 2.85
CA ILE A 183 -34.22 -8.02 3.57
C ILE A 183 -35.22 -8.75 2.64
N SER A 184 -34.81 -9.92 2.17
CA SER A 184 -35.70 -10.92 1.59
C SER A 184 -36.08 -11.89 2.71
N THR A 185 -37.29 -11.73 3.22
CA THR A 185 -37.99 -12.71 4.05
C THR A 185 -38.11 -14.03 3.31
N ASN A 186 -37.55 -15.11 3.86
CA ASN A 186 -38.27 -16.37 3.93
C ASN A 186 -37.72 -17.31 5.01
N THR A 187 -38.68 -17.77 5.79
CA THR A 187 -38.68 -18.65 6.95
C THR A 187 -37.93 -19.97 6.73
N SER A 188 -37.03 -20.32 7.65
CA SER A 188 -36.98 -21.67 8.24
C SER A 188 -36.18 -21.68 9.54
N THR A 189 -36.91 -22.05 10.58
CA THR A 189 -36.53 -22.46 11.94
C THR A 189 -35.26 -23.30 12.03
N THR A 190 -34.37 -22.98 12.98
CA THR A 190 -33.84 -23.95 13.97
C THR A 190 -33.25 -23.19 15.18
N THR A 191 -33.78 -23.53 16.35
CA THR A 191 -33.43 -23.14 17.72
C THR A 191 -31.95 -23.34 18.06
N THR A 192 -31.30 -22.40 18.77
CA THR A 192 -30.42 -22.68 19.94
C THR A 192 -30.17 -21.40 20.77
N THR A 193 -30.76 -21.41 21.96
CA THR A 193 -30.45 -20.83 23.28
C THR A 193 -29.43 -19.69 23.47
N THR A 194 -29.98 -18.64 24.09
CA THR A 194 -29.44 -17.47 24.81
C THR A 194 -28.29 -17.75 25.79
N THR A 195 -27.34 -16.80 25.92
CA THR A 195 -26.93 -16.26 27.23
C THR A 195 -26.41 -14.83 27.08
N THR A 196 -27.13 -13.89 27.70
CA THR A 196 -26.83 -12.47 27.85
C THR A 196 -25.98 -12.28 29.11
N THR A 197 -24.90 -11.50 29.04
CA THR A 197 -24.29 -10.93 30.24
C THR A 197 -24.01 -9.45 30.01
N THR A 198 -24.83 -8.64 30.65
CA THR A 198 -24.71 -7.20 30.85
C THR A 198 -23.67 -6.89 31.92
N THR A 199 -22.80 -5.91 31.71
CA THR A 199 -22.15 -5.18 32.81
C THR A 199 -21.86 -3.74 32.44
N ASN A 200 -22.28 -2.86 33.35
CA ASN A 200 -22.41 -1.42 33.21
C ASN A 200 -21.08 -0.67 33.23
N THR A 201 -21.01 0.39 32.41
CA THR A 201 -19.97 1.42 32.36
C THR A 201 -20.11 2.44 33.50
N PRO A 202 -19.02 2.93 34.11
CA PRO A 202 -19.01 4.24 34.76
C PRO A 202 -18.49 5.31 33.79
N THR A 203 -19.32 6.32 33.56
CA THR A 203 -19.07 7.51 32.75
C THR A 203 -18.07 8.47 33.42
N THR A 204 -16.99 8.80 32.72
CA THR A 204 -16.26 10.06 32.88
C THR A 204 -16.38 10.85 31.58
N ASN A 205 -16.81 12.11 31.66
CA ASN A 205 -16.84 13.06 30.54
C ASN A 205 -15.47 13.13 29.86
N GLN A 206 -15.29 12.41 28.77
CA GLN A 206 -14.12 12.53 27.89
C GLN A 206 -14.55 13.32 26.65
N ALA A 207 -13.72 14.29 26.26
CA ALA A 207 -13.84 14.93 24.95
C ALA A 207 -13.96 13.82 23.90
N LYS A 208 -14.98 13.91 23.04
CA LYS A 208 -15.27 12.88 22.05
C LYS A 208 -14.06 12.73 21.12
N VAL A 209 -13.35 11.61 21.25
CA VAL A 209 -12.22 11.24 20.39
C VAL A 209 -12.69 11.33 18.93
N LYS A 210 -11.96 12.09 18.12
CA LYS A 210 -12.37 12.42 16.75
C LYS A 210 -11.74 11.45 15.77
N GLY A 211 -12.55 10.79 14.95
CA GLY A 211 -12.02 9.99 13.84
C GLY A 211 -11.35 10.88 12.77
N PRO A 212 -10.46 10.30 11.93
CA PRO A 212 -9.99 8.92 11.97
C PRO A 212 -8.95 8.68 13.08
N LEU A 213 -8.91 7.45 13.61
CA LEU A 213 -7.85 7.02 14.51
C LEU A 213 -6.68 6.48 13.71
N THR A 214 -5.49 7.03 13.94
CA THR A 214 -4.27 6.64 13.20
C THR A 214 -3.20 6.10 14.14
N LEU A 215 -2.40 5.17 13.62
CA LEU A 215 -1.34 4.50 14.37
C LEU A 215 0.02 5.02 13.90
N TYR A 216 0.89 5.36 14.84
CA TYR A 216 2.27 5.78 14.57
C TYR A 216 3.27 5.07 15.48
N SER A 217 4.55 5.07 15.11
CA SER A 217 5.65 4.68 16.01
C SER A 217 5.63 5.51 17.30
N SER A 218 6.30 5.01 18.35
CA SER A 218 6.39 5.67 19.66
C SER A 218 6.91 7.12 19.63
N ASP A 219 7.72 7.46 18.62
CA ASP A 219 8.25 8.81 18.38
C ASP A 219 7.39 9.67 17.44
N GLY A 220 6.25 9.14 16.97
CA GLY A 220 5.30 9.81 16.09
C GLY A 220 5.76 9.96 14.63
N LYS A 221 6.90 9.39 14.22
CA LYS A 221 7.49 9.65 12.89
C LYS A 221 7.07 8.67 11.80
N LYS A 222 6.79 7.42 12.16
CA LYS A 222 6.42 6.36 11.22
C LYS A 222 4.93 6.13 11.29
N TYR A 223 4.23 6.35 10.19
CA TYR A 223 2.82 5.96 10.07
C TYR A 223 2.68 4.43 9.92
N LEU A 224 1.72 3.86 10.64
CA LEU A 224 1.49 2.42 10.80
C LEU A 224 0.04 2.01 10.45
N GLY A 225 -0.75 2.91 9.85
CA GLY A 225 -2.10 2.63 9.36
C GLY A 225 -3.23 3.28 10.16
N ILE A 226 -4.47 3.02 9.75
CA ILE A 226 -5.71 3.50 10.35
C ILE A 226 -6.32 2.40 11.22
N LEU A 227 -6.74 2.76 12.42
CA LEU A 227 -7.56 1.93 13.28
C LEU A 227 -9.04 2.09 12.86
N THR A 228 -9.49 1.21 11.97
CA THR A 228 -10.86 1.16 11.47
C THR A 228 -11.36 -0.28 11.43
N ALA A 229 -12.67 -0.49 11.58
CA ALA A 229 -13.29 -1.80 11.37
C ALA A 229 -13.42 -2.15 9.88
N ASP A 230 -13.13 -1.23 8.95
CA ASP A 230 -13.02 -1.55 7.53
C ASP A 230 -11.78 -2.41 7.27
N LYS A 231 -11.96 -3.73 7.17
CA LYS A 231 -10.87 -4.68 6.87
C LYS A 231 -10.33 -4.57 5.44
N TYR A 232 -10.88 -3.71 4.59
CA TYR A 232 -10.47 -3.61 3.19
C TYR A 232 -9.94 -2.23 2.82
N GLY A 233 -10.02 -1.26 3.74
CA GLY A 233 -9.42 0.05 3.59
C GLY A 233 -7.92 -0.05 3.29
N LEU A 234 -7.43 0.79 2.38
CA LEU A 234 -6.03 0.78 1.91
C LEU A 234 -5.03 0.88 3.07
N ASP A 235 -5.34 1.76 4.03
CA ASP A 235 -4.51 1.99 5.20
C ASP A 235 -4.95 1.21 6.44
N SER A 236 -6.01 0.40 6.35
CA SER A 236 -6.55 -0.30 7.50
C SER A 236 -5.55 -1.27 8.08
N VAL A 237 -5.35 -1.20 9.40
CA VAL A 237 -4.56 -2.20 10.10
C VAL A 237 -5.23 -3.58 10.08
N PHE A 238 -6.48 -3.73 9.67
CA PHE A 238 -7.11 -5.06 9.54
C PHE A 238 -7.19 -5.57 8.10
N ASN A 239 -6.62 -4.82 7.14
CA ASN A 239 -6.47 -5.29 5.78
C ASN A 239 -5.29 -6.24 5.66
N GLU A 240 -5.56 -7.53 5.76
CA GLU A 240 -4.58 -8.62 5.69
C GLU A 240 -3.80 -8.68 4.36
N TYR A 241 -4.31 -7.99 3.33
CA TYR A 241 -3.68 -7.82 2.02
C TYR A 241 -3.04 -6.43 1.84
N GLY A 242 -3.32 -5.49 2.75
CA GLY A 242 -2.83 -4.12 2.74
C GLY A 242 -1.49 -3.95 3.45
N THR A 243 -0.83 -2.80 3.22
CA THR A 243 0.52 -2.52 3.73
C THR A 243 0.61 -2.57 5.26
N TYR A 244 -0.46 -2.16 5.96
CA TYR A 244 -0.48 -1.99 7.42
C TYR A 244 -1.25 -3.07 8.16
N GLY A 245 -2.04 -3.88 7.46
CA GLY A 245 -2.77 -5.00 8.05
C GLY A 245 -2.23 -6.38 7.70
N SER A 246 -1.38 -6.50 6.68
CA SER A 246 -0.83 -7.79 6.29
C SER A 246 0.11 -8.35 7.34
N LYS A 247 -0.04 -9.64 7.68
CA LYS A 247 0.89 -10.35 8.57
C LYS A 247 2.32 -10.48 8.02
N TYR A 248 2.55 -10.08 6.78
CA TYR A 248 3.87 -10.05 6.16
C TYR A 248 4.39 -8.61 5.95
N GLY A 249 3.57 -7.59 6.24
CA GLY A 249 3.93 -6.19 6.05
C GLY A 249 4.98 -5.73 7.05
N LEU A 250 6.02 -5.01 6.60
CA LEU A 250 7.10 -4.51 7.49
C LEU A 250 6.60 -3.50 8.53
N ASN A 251 5.57 -2.71 8.18
CA ASN A 251 4.97 -1.71 9.05
C ASN A 251 3.66 -2.19 9.70
N SER A 252 3.32 -3.47 9.54
CA SER A 252 2.09 -4.04 10.08
C SER A 252 2.29 -4.51 11.51
N ILE A 253 1.32 -4.19 12.38
CA ILE A 253 1.28 -4.72 13.74
C ILE A 253 0.98 -6.23 13.77
N TRP A 254 0.49 -6.82 12.68
CA TRP A 254 0.20 -8.26 12.61
C TRP A 254 1.38 -9.09 12.09
N ASN A 255 2.50 -8.45 11.77
CA ASN A 255 3.71 -9.16 11.39
C ASN A 255 4.50 -9.57 12.64
N GLU A 256 4.39 -10.84 13.01
CA GLU A 256 5.04 -11.44 14.19
C GLU A 256 6.58 -11.41 14.13
N TYR A 257 7.15 -11.13 12.96
CA TYR A 257 8.60 -10.97 12.76
C TYR A 257 9.01 -9.51 12.54
N GLY A 258 8.06 -8.58 12.50
CA GLY A 258 8.28 -7.16 12.24
C GLY A 258 8.46 -6.31 13.50
N ASP A 259 8.96 -5.09 13.31
CA ASP A 259 9.24 -4.13 14.38
C ASP A 259 8.01 -3.83 15.26
N TYR A 260 6.81 -3.84 14.68
CA TYR A 260 5.59 -3.39 15.35
C TYR A 260 4.64 -4.53 15.78
N GLY A 261 4.90 -5.76 15.33
CA GLY A 261 4.08 -6.94 15.61
C GLY A 261 4.77 -8.08 16.35
N SER A 262 6.11 -8.07 16.42
CA SER A 262 6.86 -9.15 17.08
C SER A 262 6.81 -9.07 18.60
N LYS A 263 6.63 -10.20 19.30
CA LYS A 263 6.71 -10.27 20.77
C LYS A 263 8.08 -9.87 21.36
N TYR A 264 9.12 -9.76 20.54
CA TYR A 264 10.49 -9.47 20.98
C TYR A 264 10.93 -8.02 20.74
N SER A 265 10.28 -7.31 19.81
CA SER A 265 10.68 -5.94 19.48
C SER A 265 10.23 -4.96 20.55
N LEU A 266 11.12 -4.05 20.95
CA LEU A 266 10.77 -2.97 21.89
C LEU A 266 9.79 -1.94 21.29
N LYS A 267 9.55 -1.95 19.98
CA LYS A 267 8.57 -1.06 19.31
C LYS A 267 7.20 -1.72 19.10
N SER A 268 7.05 -2.97 19.52
CA SER A 268 5.90 -3.79 19.15
C SER A 268 4.69 -3.57 20.06
N ALA A 269 3.52 -3.64 19.45
CA ALA A 269 2.26 -3.68 20.17
C ALA A 269 2.03 -5.01 20.93
N PHE A 270 2.76 -6.08 20.57
CA PHE A 270 2.64 -7.42 21.15
C PHE A 270 3.80 -7.82 22.08
N ASN A 271 4.66 -6.88 22.47
CA ASN A 271 5.70 -7.12 23.46
C ASN A 271 5.24 -6.64 24.84
N ASP A 272 5.02 -7.59 25.76
CA ASP A 272 4.54 -7.32 27.13
C ASP A 272 5.50 -6.48 27.99
N TYR A 273 6.74 -6.29 27.52
CA TYR A 273 7.80 -5.52 28.19
C TYR A 273 8.20 -4.25 27.44
N THR A 274 7.51 -3.89 26.35
CA THR A 274 7.79 -2.63 25.65
C THR A 274 7.60 -1.43 26.57
N THR A 275 8.46 -0.42 26.43
CA THR A 275 8.27 0.92 27.01
C THR A 275 8.00 1.98 25.92
N THR A 276 8.00 1.55 24.66
CA THR A 276 7.87 2.41 23.48
C THR A 276 6.91 1.81 22.46
N PRO A 277 5.64 1.54 22.84
CA PRO A 277 4.64 0.99 21.92
C PRO A 277 4.20 2.02 20.87
N PRO A 278 3.52 1.58 19.80
CA PRO A 278 2.83 2.47 18.87
C PRO A 278 1.84 3.41 19.58
N ILE A 279 1.79 4.66 19.13
CA ILE A 279 0.85 5.68 19.63
C ILE A 279 -0.39 5.74 18.74
N ILE A 280 -1.52 6.04 19.36
CA ILE A 280 -2.81 6.24 18.68
C ILE A 280 -3.12 7.74 18.69
N LEU A 281 -3.32 8.31 17.52
CA LEU A 281 -3.69 9.72 17.34
C LEU A 281 -5.13 9.84 16.85
N ASP A 282 -5.86 10.82 17.35
CA ASP A 282 -7.15 11.25 16.78
C ASP A 282 -6.96 12.11 15.51
N GLY A 283 -8.08 12.45 14.88
CA GLY A 283 -8.14 13.29 13.68
C GLY A 283 -7.68 14.74 13.90
N ASP A 284 -7.46 15.18 15.13
CA ASP A 284 -6.87 16.48 15.47
C ASP A 284 -5.38 16.36 15.84
N GLY A 285 -4.82 15.13 15.81
CA GLY A 285 -3.41 14.84 16.09
C GLY A 285 -3.07 14.67 17.57
N ASN A 286 -4.07 14.60 18.46
CA ASN A 286 -3.84 14.38 19.88
C ASN A 286 -3.60 12.90 20.17
N ILE A 287 -2.73 12.61 21.15
CA ILE A 287 -2.52 11.23 21.62
C ILE A 287 -3.73 10.78 22.44
N CYS A 288 -4.40 9.73 21.96
CA CYS A 288 -5.57 9.14 22.62
C CYS A 288 -5.27 7.82 23.32
N GLY A 289 -4.10 7.24 23.08
CA GLY A 289 -3.66 6.01 23.75
C GLY A 289 -2.43 5.40 23.12
N TYR A 290 -2.07 4.22 23.59
CA TYR A 290 -0.94 3.44 23.14
C TYR A 290 -1.42 2.04 22.77
N LEU A 291 -1.04 1.51 21.61
CA LEU A 291 -1.43 0.16 21.24
C LEU A 291 -0.41 -0.84 21.81
N THR A 292 -0.79 -1.60 22.84
CA THR A 292 0.16 -2.48 23.56
C THR A 292 -0.51 -3.59 24.37
N THR A 293 0.14 -4.75 24.46
CA THR A 293 -0.18 -5.81 25.43
C THR A 293 0.46 -5.58 26.80
N ASN A 294 1.41 -4.64 26.94
CA ASN A 294 1.99 -4.28 28.24
C ASN A 294 0.96 -3.53 29.10
N THR A 295 0.38 -4.24 30.07
CA THR A 295 -0.67 -3.74 30.97
C THR A 295 -0.20 -2.66 31.95
N THR A 296 1.10 -2.43 32.07
CA THR A 296 1.66 -1.38 32.95
C THR A 296 1.64 0.01 32.30
N ILE A 297 1.46 0.10 30.98
CA ILE A 297 1.40 1.37 30.25
C ILE A 297 0.03 2.02 30.43
N LYS A 298 0.00 3.20 31.07
CA LYS A 298 -1.23 3.99 31.22
C LYS A 298 -1.76 4.43 29.85
N GLY A 299 -3.05 4.23 29.61
CA GLY A 299 -3.67 4.49 28.31
C GLY A 299 -3.37 3.41 27.26
N GLY A 300 -2.86 2.25 27.67
CA GLY A 300 -2.67 1.09 26.82
C GLY A 300 -4.00 0.49 26.36
N ILE A 301 -4.12 0.28 25.05
CA ILE A 301 -5.20 -0.44 24.38
C ILE A 301 -4.60 -1.72 23.81
N SER A 302 -5.16 -2.87 24.18
CA SER A 302 -4.67 -4.15 23.68
C SER A 302 -4.99 -4.33 22.20
N PRO A 303 -4.04 -4.79 21.37
CA PRO A 303 -4.35 -5.29 20.03
C PRO A 303 -5.36 -6.45 20.05
N VAL A 304 -5.38 -7.22 21.14
CA VAL A 304 -6.32 -8.33 21.34
C VAL A 304 -7.71 -7.77 21.59
N GLY A 305 -8.64 -7.99 20.65
CA GLY A 305 -10.00 -7.45 20.70
C GLY A 305 -10.16 -6.06 20.09
N LEU A 306 -9.09 -5.46 19.57
CA LEU A 306 -9.09 -4.12 18.95
C LEU A 306 -10.14 -3.99 17.84
N TYR A 307 -10.29 -5.01 16.99
CA TYR A 307 -11.29 -5.03 15.92
C TYR A 307 -12.72 -4.88 16.46
N SER A 308 -13.06 -5.64 17.51
CA SER A 308 -14.38 -5.62 18.12
C SER A 308 -14.67 -4.28 18.78
N PHE A 309 -13.66 -3.68 19.42
CA PHE A 309 -13.76 -2.34 20.00
C PHE A 309 -14.07 -1.29 18.92
N LEU A 310 -13.27 -1.23 17.85
CA LEU A 310 -13.45 -0.25 16.77
C LEU A 310 -14.81 -0.40 16.10
N LYS A 311 -15.24 -1.63 15.84
CA LYS A 311 -16.55 -1.93 15.26
C LYS A 311 -17.70 -1.45 16.14
N ASN A 312 -17.61 -1.62 17.46
CA ASN A 312 -18.64 -1.21 18.40
C ASN A 312 -18.71 0.31 18.54
N GLU A 313 -17.57 0.99 18.49
CA GLU A 313 -17.47 2.45 18.59
C GLU A 313 -17.72 3.17 17.26
N GLY A 314 -17.88 2.43 16.16
CA GLY A 314 -18.22 2.98 14.84
C GLY A 314 -17.05 3.59 14.07
N TYR A 315 -15.82 3.09 14.31
CA TYR A 315 -14.61 3.43 13.57
C TYR A 315 -14.33 2.49 12.40
#